data_AF-A0A7J8TJV1-F1
#
_entry.id   AF-A0A7J8TJV1-F1
#
_cell.length_a   1.000
_cell.length_b   1.000
_cell.length_c   1.000
_cell.angle_alpha   90.00
_cell.angle_beta   90.00
_cell.angle_gamma   90.00
#
_symmetry.space_group_name_H-M   'P 1'
#
loop_
_entity.id
_entity.type
_entity.pdbx_description
1 polymer ?
#
loop_
_entity_poly.entity_id
_entity_poly.type
_entity_poly.pdbx_seq_one_letter_code
_entity_poly.pdbx_strand_id
1 'polypeptide(L)'
;MSCLIMLVLLLFLLVVASSDINQGQFSFNGYLNVEGVAGVDSSGLFTLTNTTSLISGQIFYKNPIQFKNSTNATVSPFPTTFIFAIVPGYTDLGGHALAF
;
A
#
# COMPACT_ATOMS: atom_id res chain seq x y z
N MET A 1 40.46 -4.17 15.98
CA MET A 1 39.79 -5.37 15.46
C MET A 1 38.42 -5.63 16.11
N SER A 2 38.29 -5.55 17.44
CA SER A 2 37.01 -5.74 18.16
C SER A 2 35.89 -4.74 17.76
N CYS A 3 36.22 -3.45 17.60
CA CYS A 3 35.22 -2.42 17.23
C CYS A 3 34.61 -2.63 15.83
N LEU A 4 35.41 -3.10 14.86
CA LEU A 4 34.93 -3.40 13.51
C LEU A 4 33.93 -4.57 13.53
N ILE A 5 34.22 -5.60 14.34
CA ILE A 5 33.34 -6.76 14.51
C ILE A 5 32.00 -6.35 15.15
N MET A 6 32.04 -5.48 16.15
CA MET A 6 30.82 -4.92 16.78
C MET A 6 29.98 -4.10 15.79
N LEU A 7 30.62 -3.28 14.94
CA LEU A 7 29.93 -2.50 13.92
C LEU A 7 29.25 -3.40 12.88
N VAL A 8 29.95 -4.43 12.40
CA VAL A 8 29.41 -5.40 11.44
C VAL A 8 28.24 -6.17 12.05
N LEU A 9 28.34 -6.59 13.32
CA LEU A 9 27.26 -7.27 14.03
C LEU A 9 26.03 -6.37 14.21
N LEU A 10 26.24 -5.10 14.53
CA LEU A 10 25.17 -4.10 14.67
C LEU A 10 24.46 -3.86 13.33
N LEU A 11 25.21 -3.72 12.23
CA LEU A 11 24.66 -3.57 10.88
C LEU A 11 23.85 -4.80 10.47
N PHE A 12 24.35 -6.01 10.77
CA PHE A 12 23.65 -7.25 10.50
C PHE A 12 22.33 -7.36 11.28
N LEU A 13 22.35 -6.99 12.57
CA LEU A 13 21.15 -6.94 13.40
C LEU A 13 20.14 -5.90 12.91
N LEU A 14 20.60 -4.75 12.42
CA LEU A 14 19.73 -3.73 11.83
C LEU A 14 19.04 -4.23 10.55
N VAL A 15 19.79 -4.95 9.69
CA VAL A 15 19.24 -5.56 8.48
C VAL A 15 18.19 -6.62 8.82
N VAL A 16 18.46 -7.49 9.79
CA VAL A 16 17.51 -8.50 10.27
C VAL A 16 16.29 -7.86 10.95
N ALA A 17 16.45 -6.76 11.69
CA ALA A 17 15.31 -6.03 12.26
C ALA A 17 14.48 -5.31 11.19
N SER A 18 15.09 -4.93 10.07
CA SER A 18 14.43 -4.28 8.93
C SER A 18 13.73 -5.25 7.99
N SER A 19 13.99 -6.57 8.09
CA SER A 19 13.21 -7.54 7.33
C SER A 19 11.78 -7.44 7.82
N ASP A 20 10.93 -6.88 6.95
CA ASP A 20 9.52 -6.62 7.17
C ASP A 20 8.90 -7.70 8.05
N ILE A 21 8.53 -7.33 9.28
CA ILE A 21 7.70 -8.16 10.19
C ILE A 21 6.37 -8.51 9.50
N ASN A 22 6.04 -7.77 8.45
CA ASN A 22 4.92 -7.95 7.55
C ASN A 22 5.13 -9.18 6.62
N GLN A 23 5.05 -10.38 7.20
CA GLN A 23 4.92 -11.66 6.50
C GLN A 23 3.61 -11.73 5.69
N GLY A 24 3.47 -10.88 4.67
CA GLY A 24 2.26 -10.73 3.86
C GLY A 24 1.26 -9.69 4.37
N GLN A 25 1.63 -8.85 5.34
CA GLN A 25 0.76 -7.79 5.85
C GLN A 25 0.93 -6.50 5.02
N PHE A 26 -0.10 -6.13 4.27
CA PHE A 26 -0.15 -4.84 3.58
C PHE A 26 -0.35 -3.72 4.60
N SER A 27 0.55 -2.74 4.62
CA SER A 27 0.37 -1.51 5.38
C SER A 27 0.49 -0.32 4.43
N PHE A 28 -0.34 0.69 4.67
CA PHE A 28 -0.38 1.96 3.94
C PHE A 28 0.93 2.76 4.00
N ASN A 29 1.88 2.34 4.85
CA ASN A 29 3.22 2.92 4.96
C ASN A 29 4.22 2.37 3.92
N GLY A 30 3.82 1.42 3.08
CA GLY A 30 4.68 0.86 2.04
C GLY A 30 4.93 1.80 0.86
N TYR A 31 5.82 1.38 -0.06
CA TYR A 31 5.98 2.07 -1.34
C TYR A 31 4.74 1.81 -2.21
N LEU A 32 4.02 2.88 -2.54
CA LEU A 32 2.82 2.84 -3.37
C LEU A 32 3.14 3.36 -4.77
N ASN A 33 2.51 2.76 -5.79
CA ASN A 33 2.47 3.29 -7.14
C ASN A 33 1.16 4.05 -7.33
N VAL A 34 1.25 5.30 -7.74
CA VAL A 34 0.10 6.20 -7.89
C VAL A 34 -0.11 6.46 -9.37
N GLU A 35 -1.33 6.26 -9.84
CA GLU A 35 -1.72 6.46 -11.23
C GLU A 35 -2.96 7.37 -11.32
N GLY A 36 -3.09 8.09 -12.45
CA GLY A 36 -4.17 9.05 -12.65
C GLY A 36 -4.06 10.25 -11.71
N VAL A 37 -5.21 10.67 -11.15
CA VAL A 37 -5.30 11.85 -10.26
C VAL A 37 -5.16 11.51 -8.77
N ALA A 38 -4.85 10.25 -8.44
CA ALA A 38 -4.74 9.83 -7.06
C ALA A 38 -3.55 10.49 -6.36
N GLY A 39 -3.59 10.57 -5.04
CA GLY A 39 -2.52 11.16 -4.24
C GLY A 39 -2.77 11.07 -2.75
N VAL A 40 -1.92 11.77 -1.99
CA VAL A 40 -2.05 11.94 -0.54
C VAL A 40 -2.33 13.41 -0.28
N ASP A 41 -3.37 13.70 0.50
CA ASP A 41 -3.68 15.07 0.88
C ASP A 41 -2.78 15.57 2.03
N SER A 42 -2.93 16.84 2.41
CA SER A 42 -2.15 17.43 3.51
C SER A 42 -2.42 16.81 4.88
N SER A 43 -3.49 16.04 5.03
CA SER A 43 -3.82 15.32 6.27
C SER A 43 -3.26 13.90 6.31
N GLY A 44 -2.63 13.45 5.22
CA GLY A 44 -2.08 12.10 5.10
C GLY A 44 -3.09 11.06 4.62
N LEU A 45 -4.28 11.48 4.16
CA LEU A 45 -5.30 10.57 3.63
C LEU A 45 -5.09 10.36 2.14
N PHE A 46 -5.26 9.11 1.71
CA PHE A 46 -5.28 8.78 0.29
C PHE A 46 -6.56 9.27 -0.37
N THR A 47 -6.38 9.99 -1.46
CA THR A 47 -7.46 10.54 -2.28
C THR A 47 -7.37 9.91 -3.67
N LEU A 48 -8.40 9.16 -4.09
CA LEU A 48 -8.44 8.60 -5.45
C LEU A 48 -8.94 9.59 -6.49
N THR A 49 -9.85 10.48 -6.12
CA THR A 49 -10.46 11.49 -7.00
C THR A 49 -10.76 12.77 -6.23
N ASN A 50 -10.93 13.87 -6.96
CA ASN A 50 -11.39 15.14 -6.43
C ASN A 50 -12.73 15.52 -7.10
N THR A 51 -13.23 16.74 -6.87
CA THR A 51 -14.54 17.18 -7.40
C THR A 51 -14.57 17.44 -8.91
N THR A 52 -13.45 17.27 -9.62
CA THR A 52 -13.41 17.36 -11.08
C THR A 52 -14.21 16.21 -11.70
N SER A 53 -15.06 16.52 -12.67
CA SER A 53 -15.87 15.50 -13.34
C SER A 53 -15.03 14.58 -14.23
N LEU A 54 -15.45 13.32 -14.34
CA LEU A 54 -14.91 12.33 -15.29
C LEU A 54 -13.42 12.01 -15.15
N ILE A 55 -12.90 12.01 -13.91
CA ILE A 55 -11.52 11.63 -13.59
C ILE A 55 -11.45 10.25 -12.93
N SER A 56 -10.28 9.62 -13.00
CA SER A 56 -9.98 8.37 -12.30
C SER A 56 -8.57 8.44 -11.71
N GLY A 57 -8.40 7.86 -10.54
CA GLY A 57 -7.11 7.69 -9.90
C GLY A 57 -7.05 6.33 -9.24
N GLN A 58 -5.85 5.75 -9.23
CA GLN A 58 -5.60 4.39 -8.75
C GLN A 58 -4.33 4.39 -7.90
N ILE A 59 -4.33 3.59 -6.85
CA ILE A 59 -3.18 3.41 -5.97
C ILE A 59 -2.95 1.91 -5.84
N PHE A 60 -1.76 1.48 -6.25
CA PHE A 60 -1.34 0.10 -6.17
C PHE A 60 -0.20 -0.06 -5.18
N TYR A 61 -0.16 -1.21 -4.52
CA TYR A 61 1.02 -1.60 -3.78
C TYR A 61 2.16 -1.91 -4.76
N LYS A 62 3.34 -1.32 -4.56
CA LYS A 62 4.43 -1.40 -5.55
C LYS A 62 5.03 -2.80 -5.66
N ASN A 63 5.04 -3.56 -4.57
CA ASN A 63 5.61 -4.90 -4.56
C ASN A 63 4.52 -5.92 -4.93
N PRO A 64 4.68 -6.70 -6.01
CA PRO A 64 3.70 -7.70 -6.39
C PRO A 64 3.46 -8.73 -5.27
N ILE A 65 2.18 -9.08 -5.05
CA ILE A 65 1.78 -10.11 -4.09
C ILE A 65 1.48 -11.40 -4.84
N GLN A 66 2.12 -12.50 -4.43
CA GLN A 66 1.87 -13.81 -5.02
C GLN A 66 0.72 -14.52 -4.32
N PHE A 67 -0.46 -14.54 -4.96
CA PHE A 67 -1.64 -15.23 -4.42
C PHE A 67 -1.61 -16.75 -4.60
N LYS A 68 -0.86 -17.24 -5.58
CA LYS A 68 -0.78 -18.67 -5.90
C LYS A 68 0.67 -19.08 -6.16
N ASN A 69 1.11 -20.13 -5.48
CA ASN A 69 2.39 -20.77 -5.74
C ASN A 69 2.26 -21.68 -6.97
N SER A 70 3.05 -21.42 -8.02
CA SER A 70 2.99 -22.19 -9.27
C SER A 70 3.49 -23.62 -9.13
N THR A 71 4.38 -23.89 -8.17
CA THR A 71 5.01 -25.20 -7.98
C THR A 71 4.08 -26.20 -7.31
N ASN A 72 3.36 -25.76 -6.26
CA ASN A 72 2.48 -26.62 -5.47
C ASN A 72 0.98 -26.32 -5.68
N ALA A 73 0.66 -25.39 -6.58
CA ALA A 73 -0.69 -24.86 -6.83
C ALA A 73 -1.43 -24.31 -5.61
N THR A 74 -0.73 -24.14 -4.47
CA THR A 74 -1.29 -23.64 -3.22
C THR A 74 -1.68 -22.18 -3.35
N VAL A 75 -2.89 -21.83 -2.87
CA VAL A 75 -3.41 -20.46 -2.85
C VAL A 75 -3.30 -19.91 -1.44
N SER A 76 -2.72 -18.71 -1.31
CA SER A 76 -2.63 -18.01 -0.04
C SER A 76 -3.85 -17.11 0.17
N PRO A 77 -4.53 -17.18 1.32
CA PRO A 77 -5.60 -16.24 1.65
C PRO A 77 -5.04 -14.83 1.80
N PHE A 78 -5.82 -13.82 1.40
CA PHE A 78 -5.43 -12.42 1.43
C PHE A 78 -6.56 -11.56 2.05
N PRO A 79 -6.71 -11.57 3.38
CA PRO A 79 -7.69 -10.70 4.02
C PRO A 79 -7.31 -9.24 3.78
N THR A 80 -8.29 -8.42 3.42
CA THR A 80 -8.14 -6.98 3.26
C THR A 80 -9.10 -6.25 4.20
N THR A 81 -8.69 -5.09 4.71
CA THR A 81 -9.54 -4.21 5.49
C THR A 81 -9.12 -2.78 5.21
N PHE A 82 -10.07 -1.94 4.84
CA PHE A 82 -9.85 -0.54 4.56
C PHE A 82 -11.06 0.28 4.97
N ILE A 83 -10.83 1.55 5.28
CA ILE A 83 -11.86 2.54 5.55
C ILE A 83 -11.79 3.55 4.41
N PHE A 84 -12.96 3.92 3.88
CA PHE A 84 -13.06 4.91 2.81
C PHE A 84 -14.22 5.86 3.07
N ALA A 85 -14.16 7.03 2.44
CA ALA A 85 -15.25 7.99 2.40
C ALA A 85 -15.47 8.45 0.95
N ILE A 86 -16.73 8.64 0.57
CA ILE A 86 -17.11 9.25 -0.71
C ILE A 86 -17.81 10.56 -0.37
N VAL A 87 -17.23 11.67 -0.79
CA VAL A 87 -17.78 13.01 -0.58
C VAL A 87 -18.29 13.53 -1.93
N PRO A 88 -19.62 13.62 -2.14
CA PRO A 88 -20.16 14.09 -3.42
C PRO A 88 -19.87 15.59 -3.60
N GLY A 89 -19.52 15.99 -4.83
CA GLY A 89 -19.42 17.42 -5.18
C GLY A 89 -20.77 18.14 -5.22
N TYR A 90 -21.84 17.38 -5.51
CA TYR A 90 -23.23 17.84 -5.49
C TYR A 90 -24.07 16.77 -4.81
N THR A 91 -24.80 17.14 -3.75
CA THR A 91 -25.56 16.18 -2.93
C THR A 91 -26.65 15.45 -3.71
N ASP A 92 -27.15 16.08 -4.78
CA ASP A 92 -28.31 15.61 -5.53
C ASP A 92 -27.90 14.84 -6.80
N LEU A 93 -26.61 14.78 -7.12
CA LEU A 93 -26.06 14.10 -8.29
C LEU A 93 -25.14 12.96 -7.84
N GLY A 94 -25.44 11.75 -8.32
CA GLY A 94 -24.56 10.59 -8.13
C GLY A 94 -23.26 10.71 -8.92
N GLY A 95 -22.32 9.81 -8.63
CA GLY A 95 -21.05 9.70 -9.35
C GLY A 95 -20.62 8.25 -9.53
N HIS A 96 -19.40 8.06 -10.04
CA HIS A 96 -18.76 6.74 -10.08
C HIS A 96 -18.28 6.33 -8.67
N ALA A 97 -17.93 5.05 -8.51
CA ALA A 97 -17.57 4.45 -7.23
C ALA A 97 -16.07 4.10 -7.13
N LEU A 98 -15.73 3.31 -6.12
CA LEU A 98 -14.38 2.77 -5.83
C LEU A 98 -14.38 1.25 -6.03
N ALA A 99 -13.22 0.68 -6.34
CA ALA A 99 -12.97 -0.76 -6.36
C ALA A 99 -11.68 -1.12 -5.59
N PHE A 100 -11.62 -2.36 -5.12
CA PHE A 100 -10.43 -3.03 -4.58
C PHE A 100 -10.19 -4.30 -5.38
#